data_AF-A0A959M3D1-F1
#
_entry.id   AF-A0A959M3D1-F1
#
_cell.length_a   1.000
_cell.length_b   1.000
_cell.length_c   1.000
_cell.angle_alpha   90.00
_cell.angle_beta   90.00
_cell.angle_gamma   90.00
#
_symmetry.space_group_name_H-M   'P 1'
#
loop_
_entity.id
_entity.type
_entity.pdbx_description
1 polymer ?
#
loop_
_entity_poly.entity_id
_entity_poly.type
_entity_poly.pdbx_seq_one_letter_code
_entity_poly.pdbx_strand_id
1 'polypeptide(L)'
;MDKQSSKNNILRFLFLLNGALFILGGIGLLQDEKIILAIFQLLAAALNIGMFANFKRQKNKKSLELAILGMNIIVALSIGFDYLFSGKSYIQYAWFLVAIITVFVFIKIAGKPSDLTSDKLNG
;
A
#
# COMPACT_ATOMS: atom_id res chain seq x y z
N MET A 1 -6.21 24.32 8.78
CA MET A 1 -5.55 23.31 7.91
C MET A 1 -6.63 22.64 7.08
N ASP A 2 -6.60 22.83 5.76
CA ASP A 2 -7.63 22.30 4.87
C ASP A 2 -7.65 20.77 4.88
N LYS A 3 -8.85 20.21 5.06
CA LYS A 3 -9.12 18.76 5.20
C LYS A 3 -8.63 17.93 4.00
N GLN A 4 -8.38 18.57 2.86
CA GLN A 4 -7.84 17.97 1.63
C GLN A 4 -6.30 17.85 1.66
N SER A 5 -5.59 18.86 2.20
CA SER A 5 -4.12 18.89 2.27
C SER A 5 -3.57 17.83 3.26
N SER A 6 -4.24 17.66 4.40
CA SER A 6 -3.83 16.65 5.39
C SER A 6 -3.99 15.21 4.90
N LYS A 7 -4.98 14.93 4.03
CA LYS A 7 -5.21 13.58 3.46
C LYS A 7 -4.11 13.18 2.49
N ASN A 8 -3.70 14.12 1.65
CA ASN A 8 -2.63 13.91 0.67
C ASN A 8 -1.29 13.64 1.35
N ASN A 9 -1.02 14.29 2.48
CA ASN A 9 0.19 14.04 3.26
C ASN A 9 0.20 12.65 3.91
N ILE A 10 -0.95 12.18 4.43
CA ILE A 10 -1.07 10.84 5.03
C ILE A 10 -0.87 9.75 3.96
N LEU A 11 -1.51 9.89 2.80
CA LEU A 11 -1.35 8.92 1.70
C LEU A 11 0.09 8.87 1.18
N ARG A 12 0.69 10.05 0.99
CA ARG A 12 2.08 10.15 0.58
C ARG A 12 3.02 9.51 1.60
N PHE A 13 2.79 9.74 2.89
CA PHE A 13 3.55 9.10 3.95
C PHE A 13 3.35 7.58 3.97
N LEU A 14 2.13 7.09 3.77
CA LEU A 14 1.83 5.66 3.71
C LEU A 14 2.53 4.97 2.53
N PHE A 15 2.54 5.57 1.34
CA PHE A 15 3.27 5.03 0.21
C PHE A 15 4.79 5.00 0.47
N LEU A 16 5.34 6.05 1.10
CA LEU A 16 6.75 6.04 1.48
C LEU A 16 7.05 4.94 2.51
N LEU A 17 6.23 4.84 3.56
CA LEU A 17 6.39 3.87 4.63
C LEU A 17 6.26 2.43 4.12
N ASN A 18 5.21 2.14 3.34
CA ASN A 18 5.02 0.83 2.71
C ASN A 18 6.17 0.49 1.76
N GLY A 19 6.64 1.47 0.98
CA GLY A 19 7.81 1.30 0.12
C GLY A 19 9.04 0.87 0.90
N ALA A 20 9.35 1.55 2.01
CA ALA A 20 10.48 1.22 2.88
C ALA A 20 10.31 -0.15 3.55
N LEU A 21 9.13 -0.44 4.12
CA LEU A 21 8.85 -1.71 4.78
C LEU A 21 8.97 -2.89 3.82
N PHE A 22 8.47 -2.75 2.59
CA PHE A 22 8.58 -3.80 1.58
C PHE A 22 9.99 -3.99 1.04
N ILE A 23 10.83 -2.94 0.97
CA ILE A 23 12.26 -3.13 0.69
C ILE A 23 12.91 -3.96 1.79
N LEU A 24 12.74 -3.56 3.04
CA LEU A 24 13.36 -4.23 4.18
C LEU A 24 12.91 -5.68 4.30
N GLY A 25 11.60 -5.93 4.18
CA GLY A 25 11.06 -7.28 4.21
C GLY A 25 11.44 -8.11 2.98
N GLY A 26 11.49 -7.50 1.79
CA GLY A 26 11.90 -8.18 0.56
C GLY A 26 13.36 -8.64 0.63
N ILE A 27 14.25 -7.82 1.19
CA ILE A 27 15.65 -8.21 1.46
C ILE A 27 15.70 -9.37 2.46
N GLY A 28 14.89 -9.33 3.52
CA GLY A 28 14.81 -10.44 4.48
C GLY A 28 14.33 -11.76 3.84
N LEU A 29 13.36 -11.69 2.93
CA LEU A 29 12.89 -12.87 2.20
C LEU A 29 13.93 -13.43 1.22
N LEU A 30 14.80 -12.59 0.64
CA LEU A 30 15.93 -13.08 -0.16
C LEU A 30 16.92 -13.89 0.70
N GLN A 31 17.14 -13.48 1.94
CA GLN A 31 17.99 -14.22 2.89
C GLN A 31 17.34 -15.54 3.33
N ASP A 32 16.02 -15.58 3.42
CA ASP A 32 15.24 -16.79 3.72
C ASP A 32 15.01 -17.69 2.48
N GLU A 33 15.67 -17.41 1.35
CA GLU A 33 15.53 -18.13 0.06
C GLU A 33 14.10 -18.13 -0.54
N LYS A 34 13.22 -17.26 -0.04
CA LYS A 34 11.82 -17.13 -0.50
C LYS A 34 11.71 -16.20 -1.70
N ILE A 35 12.39 -16.57 -2.78
CA ILE A 35 12.60 -15.72 -3.97
C ILE A 35 11.30 -15.17 -4.56
N ILE A 36 10.25 -16.00 -4.68
CA ILE A 36 8.98 -15.57 -5.27
C ILE A 36 8.32 -14.47 -4.42
N LEU A 37 8.24 -14.67 -3.10
CA LEU A 37 7.66 -13.68 -2.19
C LEU A 37 8.51 -12.40 -2.16
N ALA A 38 9.85 -12.54 -2.19
CA ALA A 38 10.76 -11.40 -2.28
C ALA A 38 10.52 -10.57 -3.54
N ILE A 39 10.33 -11.20 -4.70
CA ILE A 39 10.02 -10.49 -5.96
C ILE A 39 8.72 -9.71 -5.83
N PHE A 40 7.63 -10.34 -5.36
CA PHE A 40 6.36 -9.64 -5.20
C PHE A 40 6.46 -8.48 -4.21
N GLN A 41 7.23 -8.65 -3.15
CA GLN A 41 7.43 -7.60 -2.16
C GLN A 41 8.26 -6.43 -2.70
N LEU A 42 9.33 -6.70 -3.45
CA LEU A 42 10.13 -5.67 -4.10
C LEU A 42 9.36 -4.94 -5.22
N LEU A 43 8.50 -5.65 -5.97
CA LEU A 43 7.59 -5.03 -6.92
C LEU A 43 6.60 -4.11 -6.23
N ALA A 44 6.01 -4.54 -5.11
CA ALA A 44 5.14 -3.70 -4.30
C ALA A 44 5.91 -2.46 -3.82
N ALA A 45 7.15 -2.60 -3.36
CA ALA A 45 7.98 -1.47 -2.96
C ALA A 45 8.19 -0.46 -4.10
N ALA A 46 8.54 -0.94 -5.29
CA ALA A 46 8.75 -0.09 -6.46
C ALA A 46 7.48 0.70 -6.83
N LEU A 47 6.30 0.07 -6.78
CA LEU A 47 5.03 0.74 -7.03
C LEU A 47 4.72 1.80 -5.97
N ASN A 48 4.95 1.49 -4.69
CA ASN A 48 4.74 2.44 -3.60
C ASN A 48 5.68 3.66 -3.71
N ILE A 49 6.96 3.44 -4.01
CA ILE A 49 7.93 4.53 -4.25
C ILE A 49 7.56 5.34 -5.50
N GLY A 50 7.16 4.66 -6.57
CA GLY A 50 6.69 5.30 -7.81
C GLY A 50 5.48 6.21 -7.57
N MET A 51 4.55 5.79 -6.71
CA MET A 51 3.42 6.63 -6.27
C MET A 51 3.87 7.81 -5.43
N PHE A 52 4.78 7.60 -4.48
CA PHE A 52 5.35 8.68 -3.66
C PHE A 52 6.06 9.73 -4.52
N ALA A 53 6.88 9.30 -5.49
CA ALA A 53 7.64 10.18 -6.38
C ALA A 53 6.72 10.98 -7.32
N ASN A 54 5.66 10.36 -7.84
CA ASN A 54 4.73 10.99 -8.77
C ASN A 54 3.53 11.67 -8.09
N PHE A 55 3.50 11.73 -6.76
CA PHE A 55 2.34 12.20 -5.99
C PHE A 55 1.89 13.64 -6.36
N LYS A 56 2.84 14.52 -6.74
CA LYS A 56 2.52 15.89 -7.21
C LYS A 56 1.93 15.96 -8.63
N ARG A 57 2.16 14.94 -9.46
CA ARG A 57 1.69 14.88 -10.86
C ARG A 57 0.39 14.09 -11.02
N GLN A 58 -0.02 13.29 -10.03
CA GLN A 58 -1.21 12.46 -10.12
C GLN A 58 -2.46 13.22 -9.65
N LYS A 59 -3.02 14.07 -10.50
CA LYS A 59 -4.43 14.47 -10.34
C LYS A 59 -5.33 13.29 -10.75
N ASN A 60 -6.22 12.85 -9.86
CA ASN A 60 -7.35 11.94 -10.11
C ASN A 60 -7.06 10.47 -10.47
N LYS A 61 -5.96 9.85 -10.02
CA LYS A 61 -5.73 8.40 -10.22
C LYS A 61 -6.17 7.52 -9.03
N LYS A 62 -7.37 7.77 -8.50
CA LYS A 62 -7.98 7.00 -7.41
C LYS A 62 -7.94 5.48 -7.66
N SER A 63 -8.17 5.05 -8.90
CA SER A 63 -8.14 3.63 -9.28
C SER A 63 -6.75 3.00 -9.09
N LEU A 64 -5.69 3.74 -9.44
CA LEU A 64 -4.30 3.27 -9.28
C LEU A 64 -3.90 3.20 -7.80
N GLU A 65 -4.30 4.19 -7.00
CA GLU A 65 -4.09 4.19 -5.54
C GLU A 65 -4.75 2.96 -4.91
N LEU A 66 -6.01 2.67 -5.26
CA LEU A 66 -6.73 1.50 -4.77
C LEU A 66 -6.09 0.19 -5.22
N ALA A 67 -5.67 0.09 -6.49
CA ALA A 67 -5.00 -1.11 -6.99
C ALA A 67 -3.71 -1.42 -6.21
N ILE A 68 -2.89 -0.40 -5.94
CA ILE A 68 -1.63 -0.56 -5.19
C ILE A 68 -1.92 -0.90 -3.73
N LEU A 69 -2.88 -0.23 -3.09
CA LEU A 69 -3.29 -0.57 -1.72
C LEU A 69 -3.84 -2.01 -1.65
N GLY A 70 -4.60 -2.45 -2.64
CA GLY A 70 -5.07 -3.83 -2.75
C GLY A 70 -3.91 -4.83 -2.85
N MET A 71 -2.93 -4.55 -3.72
CA MET A 71 -1.71 -5.37 -3.82
C MET A 71 -0.94 -5.42 -2.50
N ASN A 72 -0.77 -4.28 -1.82
CA ASN A 72 -0.10 -4.19 -0.53
C ASN A 72 -0.76 -5.10 0.52
N ILE A 73 -2.10 -5.13 0.56
CA ILE A 73 -2.86 -6.00 1.48
C ILE A 73 -2.56 -7.48 1.18
N ILE A 74 -2.64 -7.89 -0.09
CA ILE A 74 -2.39 -9.28 -0.51
C ILE A 74 -0.97 -9.69 -0.13
N VAL A 75 0.04 -8.88 -0.49
CA VAL A 75 1.44 -9.16 -0.21
C VAL A 75 1.71 -9.25 1.30
N ALA A 76 1.19 -8.30 2.09
CA ALA A 76 1.36 -8.31 3.53
C ALA A 76 0.70 -9.54 4.18
N LEU A 77 -0.49 -9.94 3.74
CA LEU A 77 -1.14 -11.16 4.22
C LEU A 77 -0.36 -12.41 3.84
N SER A 78 0.11 -12.52 2.60
CA SER A 78 0.90 -13.67 2.14
C SER A 78 2.16 -13.85 3.00
N ILE A 79 2.87 -12.78 3.31
CA ILE A 79 4.07 -12.82 4.16
C ILE A 79 3.70 -13.11 5.62
N GLY A 80 2.63 -12.51 6.13
CA GLY A 80 2.13 -12.78 7.48
C GLY A 80 1.81 -14.26 7.71
N PHE A 81 1.12 -14.89 6.75
CA PHE A 81 0.82 -16.32 6.79
C PHE A 81 2.09 -17.17 6.64
N ASP A 82 2.98 -16.82 5.71
CA ASP A 82 4.24 -17.52 5.53
C ASP A 82 5.08 -17.53 6.83
N TYR A 83 5.16 -16.41 7.55
CA TYR A 83 5.83 -16.35 8.85
C TYR A 83 5.11 -17.08 9.98
N LEU A 84 3.77 -17.17 9.94
CA LEU A 84 2.98 -17.98 10.85
C LEU A 84 3.36 -19.46 10.78
N PHE A 85 3.45 -20.00 9.56
CA PHE A 85 3.86 -21.39 9.34
C PHE A 85 5.35 -21.61 9.55
N SER A 86 6.17 -20.57 9.40
CA SER A 86 7.63 -20.63 9.61
C SER A 86 8.04 -20.47 11.09
N GLY A 87 7.10 -20.28 12.02
CA GLY A 87 7.37 -20.13 13.46
C GLY A 87 8.04 -18.81 13.87
N LYS A 88 8.20 -17.84 12.95
CA LYS A 88 8.79 -16.52 13.21
C LYS A 88 7.74 -15.60 13.87
N SER A 89 7.46 -15.88 15.14
CA SER A 89 6.28 -15.36 15.85
C SER A 89 6.21 -13.84 16.00
N TYR A 90 7.32 -13.11 15.99
CA TYR A 90 7.26 -11.64 16.17
C TYR A 90 7.02 -10.87 14.88
N ILE A 91 7.60 -11.32 13.76
CA ILE A 91 7.58 -10.59 12.49
C ILE A 91 6.19 -10.71 11.82
N GLN A 92 5.49 -11.83 12.01
CA GLN A 92 4.15 -12.05 11.47
C GLN A 92 3.14 -10.96 11.86
N TYR A 93 3.17 -10.50 13.12
CA TYR A 93 2.20 -9.53 13.63
C TYR A 93 2.40 -8.15 13.01
N ALA A 94 3.65 -7.80 12.66
CA ALA A 94 3.94 -6.57 11.94
C ALA A 94 3.29 -6.57 10.55
N TRP A 95 3.33 -7.70 9.83
CA TRP A 95 2.70 -7.81 8.51
C TRP A 95 1.17 -7.79 8.57
N PHE A 96 0.57 -8.44 9.57
CA PHE A 96 -0.88 -8.33 9.79
C PHE A 96 -1.29 -6.91 10.16
N LEU A 97 -0.51 -6.20 10.97
CA LEU A 97 -0.76 -4.80 11.29
C LEU A 97 -0.70 -3.92 10.04
N VAL A 98 0.31 -4.10 9.18
CA VAL A 98 0.42 -3.40 7.88
C VAL A 98 -0.81 -3.68 7.01
N ALA A 99 -1.27 -4.92 6.94
CA ALA A 99 -2.47 -5.28 6.20
C ALA A 99 -3.71 -4.56 6.74
N ILE A 100 -3.93 -4.57 8.06
CA ILE A 100 -5.09 -3.92 8.71
C ILE A 100 -5.09 -2.40 8.45
N ILE A 101 -3.95 -1.74 8.65
CA ILE A 101 -3.82 -0.28 8.39
C ILE A 101 -4.12 0.01 6.92
N THR A 102 -3.60 -0.81 6.01
CA THR A 102 -3.81 -0.64 4.57
C THR A 102 -5.27 -0.87 4.17
N VAL A 103 -5.97 -1.84 4.76
CA VAL A 103 -7.42 -2.06 4.58
C VAL A 103 -8.22 -0.83 5.02
N PHE A 104 -7.91 -0.26 6.19
CA PHE A 104 -8.61 0.91 6.68
C PHE A 104 -8.48 2.10 5.72
N VAL A 105 -7.27 2.31 5.19
CA VAL A 105 -6.99 3.35 4.20
C VAL A 105 -7.70 3.05 2.87
N PHE A 106 -7.70 1.78 2.43
CA PHE A 106 -8.39 1.34 1.23
C PHE A 106 -9.89 1.65 1.29
N ILE A 107 -10.58 1.25 2.37
CA ILE A 107 -12.02 1.51 2.56
C ILE A 107 -12.32 3.00 2.56
N LYS A 108 -11.50 3.80 3.27
CA LYS A 108 -11.65 5.25 3.36
C LYS A 108 -11.52 5.95 1.99
N ILE A 109 -10.69 5.42 1.10
CA ILE A 109 -10.54 5.93 -0.27
C ILE A 109 -11.66 5.39 -1.16
N ALA A 110 -11.94 4.09 -1.10
CA ALA A 110 -12.95 3.42 -1.91
C ALA A 110 -14.34 4.05 -1.72
N GLY A 111 -14.76 4.26 -0.47
CA GLY A 111 -16.08 4.79 -0.11
C GLY A 111 -16.34 6.27 -0.44
N LYS A 112 -15.35 7.00 -0.96
CA LYS A 112 -15.60 8.35 -1.52
C LYS A 112 -16.13 8.25 -2.95
N PRO A 113 -17.30 8.81 -3.29
CA PRO A 113 -17.69 8.90 -4.70
C PRO A 113 -16.60 9.68 -5.47
N SER A 114 -16.22 9.17 -6.65
CA SER A 114 -15.43 9.94 -7.61
C SER A 114 -16.27 11.13 -8.04
N ASP A 115 -15.78 12.36 -7.89
CA ASP A 115 -16.44 13.61 -8.33
C ASP A 115 -16.59 13.67 -9.86
N LEU A 116 -17.28 12.69 -10.45
CA LEU A 116 -17.60 12.56 -11.88
C LEU A 116 -19.10 12.82 -12.14
N THR A 117 -19.89 13.05 -11.09
CA THR A 117 -21.34 13.31 -11.21
C THR A 117 -21.74 14.78 -11.15
N SER A 118 -20.83 15.70 -10.82
CA SER A 118 -21.14 17.15 -10.79
C SER A 118 -20.90 17.87 -12.12
N ASP A 119 -20.20 17.26 -13.08
CA ASP A 119 -19.84 17.90 -14.35
C ASP A 119 -20.78 17.53 -15.53
N LYS A 120 -21.74 16.62 -15.31
CA LYS A 120 -22.71 16.18 -16.33
C LYS A 120 -24.13 16.75 -16.14
N LEU A 121 -24.34 17.62 -15.16
CA LEU A 121 -25.66 18.23 -14.89
C LEU A 121 -25.73 19.73 -15.21
N ASN A 122 -24.62 20.34 -15.63
CA ASN A 122 -24.52 21.76 -15.97
C ASN A 122 -24.02 22.02 -17.41
N GLY A 123 -24.12 21.03 -18.30
CA GLY A 123 -23.73 21.14 -19.71
C GLY A 123 -24.93 20.94 -20.63
#